data_AF-A0A3D3SUB6-F1
#
_entry.id   AF-A0A3D3SUB6-F1
#
_cell.length_a   1.000
_cell.length_b   1.000
_cell.length_c   1.000
_cell.angle_alpha   90.00
_cell.angle_beta   90.00
_cell.angle_gamma   90.00
#
_symmetry.space_group_name_H-M   'P 1'
#
loop_
_entity.id
_entity.type
_entity.pdbx_description
1 polymer ?
#
loop_
_entity_poly.entity_id
_entity_poly.type
_entity_poly.pdbx_seq_one_letter_code
_entity_poly.pdbx_strand_id
1 'polypeptide(L)'
;MQEVDTVIQRRLVSEVLLVEQVARYIIEAGGKRMRPALLLLSSKALGDQQPETRRPPMAELAAIIEFIHTATLLHDDVVDESGLRRSRETANAVFGNAPSILVGDFLYSRAFQMMVEIGSMPVMAV
;
A
#
# COMPACT_ATOMS: atom_id res chain seq x y z
N MET A 1 -0.27 2.31 14.25
CA MET A 1 -1.11 1.70 13.19
C MET A 1 -2.13 2.70 12.66
N GLN A 2 -2.90 3.37 13.52
CA GLN A 2 -3.82 4.44 13.10
C GLN A 2 -3.18 5.50 12.18
N GLU A 3 -1.95 5.93 12.49
CA GLU A 3 -1.20 6.86 11.64
C GLU A 3 -0.91 6.28 10.24
N VAL A 4 -0.56 5.00 10.15
CA VAL A 4 -0.35 4.30 8.86
C VAL A 4 -1.65 4.26 8.06
N ASP A 5 -2.77 3.91 8.70
CA ASP A 5 -4.07 3.89 8.01
C ASP A 5 -4.47 5.30 7.55
N THR A 6 -4.13 6.35 8.31
CA THR A 6 -4.35 7.74 7.92
C THR A 6 -3.51 8.13 6.69
N VAL A 7 -2.22 7.74 6.67
CA VAL A 7 -1.34 7.95 5.52
C VAL A 7 -1.87 7.22 4.30
N ILE A 8 -2.27 5.95 4.45
CA ILE A 8 -2.89 5.14 3.39
C ILE A 8 -4.09 5.89 2.80
N GLN A 9 -5.05 6.31 3.63
CA GLN A 9 -6.25 7.03 3.14
C GLN A 9 -5.90 8.32 2.41
N ARG A 10 -4.96 9.12 2.94
CA ARG A 10 -4.52 10.37 2.29
C ARG A 10 -3.86 10.12 0.93
N ARG A 11 -3.12 9.02 0.77
CA ARG A 11 -2.32 8.73 -0.42
C ARG A 11 -3.10 8.01 -1.53
N LEU A 12 -4.31 7.52 -1.24
CA LEU A 12 -5.21 6.88 -2.21
C LEU A 12 -5.98 7.86 -3.09
N VAL A 13 -6.00 9.14 -2.72
CA VAL A 13 -6.76 10.17 -3.44
C VAL A 13 -6.29 10.28 -4.89
N SER A 14 -7.25 10.33 -5.80
CA SER A 14 -7.05 10.40 -7.26
C SER A 14 -8.14 11.26 -7.90
N GLU A 15 -7.78 12.04 -8.92
CA GLU A 15 -8.76 12.76 -9.74
C GLU A 15 -9.64 11.82 -10.56
N VAL A 16 -9.23 10.55 -10.72
CA VAL A 16 -9.97 9.52 -11.43
C VAL A 16 -10.82 8.72 -10.44
N LEU A 17 -12.14 8.96 -10.46
CA LEU A 17 -13.09 8.33 -9.53
C LEU A 17 -13.01 6.80 -9.48
N LEU A 18 -12.84 6.15 -10.64
CA LEU A 18 -12.74 4.68 -10.70
C LEU A 18 -11.54 4.16 -9.91
N VAL A 19 -10.42 4.87 -9.93
CA VAL A 19 -9.22 4.49 -9.18
C VAL A 19 -9.51 4.53 -7.68
N GLU A 20 -10.14 5.60 -7.21
CA GLU A 20 -10.51 5.72 -5.79
C GLU A 20 -11.47 4.62 -5.35
N GLN A 21 -12.46 4.28 -6.18
CA GLN A 21 -13.46 3.25 -5.87
C GLN A 21 -12.82 1.87 -5.69
N VAL A 22 -12.00 1.43 -6.64
CA VAL A 22 -11.33 0.12 -6.58
C VAL A 22 -10.32 0.08 -5.43
N ALA A 23 -9.52 1.15 -5.27
CA ALA A 23 -8.49 1.19 -4.24
C ALA A 23 -9.10 1.24 -2.83
N ARG A 24 -10.20 1.97 -2.64
CA ARG A 24 -10.97 1.96 -1.39
C ARG A 24 -11.59 0.59 -1.14
N TYR A 25 -12.19 -0.04 -2.15
CA TYR A 25 -12.81 -1.36 -2.02
C TYR A 25 -11.83 -2.42 -1.48
N ILE A 26 -10.62 -2.52 -2.06
CA ILE A 26 -9.64 -3.52 -1.63
C ILE A 26 -9.08 -3.22 -0.23
N ILE A 27 -8.98 -1.94 0.15
CA ILE A 27 -8.45 -1.55 1.47
C ILE A 27 -9.51 -1.70 2.57
N GLU A 28 -10.78 -1.40 2.28
CA GLU A 28 -11.91 -1.63 3.19
C GLU A 28 -12.27 -3.11 3.36
N ALA A 29 -11.91 -3.96 2.38
CA ALA A 29 -11.89 -5.42 2.55
C ALA A 29 -10.90 -5.87 3.66
N GLY A 30 -10.15 -4.93 4.22
CA GLY A 30 -9.40 -5.06 5.46
C GLY A 30 -8.01 -5.61 5.23
N GLY A 31 -7.50 -6.34 6.21
CA GLY A 31 -6.21 -7.01 6.13
C GLY A 31 -5.53 -7.08 7.48
N LYS A 32 -4.58 -8.02 7.60
CA LYS A 32 -3.88 -8.25 8.86
C LYS A 32 -2.85 -7.15 9.19
N ARG A 33 -2.51 -6.28 8.22
CA ARG A 33 -1.46 -5.25 8.31
C ARG A 33 -0.13 -5.78 8.87
N MET A 34 0.19 -7.05 8.58
CA MET A 34 1.38 -7.71 9.13
C MET A 34 2.68 -7.08 8.64
N ARG A 35 2.73 -6.66 7.37
CA ARG A 35 3.95 -6.07 6.78
C ARG A 35 4.24 -4.66 7.35
N PRO A 36 3.26 -3.74 7.42
CA PRO A 36 3.40 -2.49 8.18
C PRO A 36 3.79 -2.70 9.64
N ALA A 37 3.12 -3.64 10.33
CA ALA A 37 3.40 -3.92 11.74
C ALA A 37 4.84 -4.40 11.94
N LEU A 38 5.32 -5.29 11.08
CA LEU A 38 6.69 -5.79 11.13
C LEU A 38 7.70 -4.65 10.97
N LEU A 39 7.54 -3.78 9.98
CA LEU A 39 8.44 -2.63 9.77
C LEU A 39 8.49 -1.71 10.99
N LEU A 40 7.32 -1.37 11.54
CA LEU A 40 7.24 -0.49 12.72
C LEU A 40 7.86 -1.14 13.97
N LEU A 41 7.63 -2.43 14.19
CA LEU A 41 8.21 -3.17 15.32
C LEU A 41 9.72 -3.32 15.16
N SER A 42 10.20 -3.63 13.96
CA SER A 42 11.64 -3.72 13.66
C SER A 42 12.34 -2.38 13.90
N SER A 43 11.75 -1.26 13.44
CA SER A 43 12.32 0.06 13.70
C SER A 43 12.40 0.38 15.19
N LYS A 44 11.36 0.03 15.96
CA LYS A 44 11.38 0.23 17.42
C LYS A 44 12.42 -0.65 18.12
N ALA A 45 12.54 -1.91 17.71
CA ALA A 45 13.43 -2.90 18.33
C ALA A 45 14.91 -2.61 18.08
N LEU A 46 15.26 -2.10 16.90
CA LEU A 46 16.64 -1.75 16.54
C LEU A 46 17.13 -0.45 17.21
N GLY A 47 16.27 0.18 18.00
CA GLY A 47 16.52 1.46 18.61
C GLY A 47 16.44 2.56 17.57
N ASP A 48 15.58 3.53 17.81
CA ASP A 48 15.56 4.80 17.07
C ASP A 48 16.78 5.63 17.46
N GLN A 49 17.97 5.15 17.08
CA GLN A 49 19.26 5.75 17.42
C GLN A 49 19.52 7.03 16.61
N GLN A 50 18.68 7.33 15.62
CA GLN A 50 18.78 8.56 14.85
C GLN A 50 17.92 9.67 15.47
N PRO A 51 18.42 10.92 15.52
CA PRO A 51 17.60 12.07 15.87
C PRO A 51 16.34 12.11 15.01
N GLU A 52 15.21 12.49 15.60
CA GLU A 52 13.91 12.57 14.93
C GLU A 52 13.96 13.39 13.63
N THR A 53 14.84 14.41 13.58
CA THR A 53 15.09 15.27 12.41
C THR A 53 15.79 14.59 11.22
N ARG A 54 16.36 13.39 11.40
CA ARG A 54 17.03 12.60 10.35
C ARG A 54 16.30 11.31 10.02
N ARG A 55 15.21 11.02 10.75
CA ARG A 55 14.49 9.77 10.59
C ARG A 55 13.45 9.91 9.47
N PRO A 56 13.38 8.95 8.53
CA PRO A 56 12.29 8.95 7.57
C PRO A 56 10.95 8.74 8.29
N PRO A 57 9.85 9.32 7.81
CA PRO A 57 8.54 9.15 8.42
C PRO A 57 8.11 7.67 8.35
N MET A 58 8.20 6.96 9.48
CA MET A 58 7.98 5.51 9.53
C MET A 58 6.58 5.09 9.10
N ALA A 59 5.58 5.94 9.34
CA ALA A 59 4.23 5.69 8.87
C ALA A 59 4.13 5.72 7.33
N GLU A 60 4.88 6.60 6.65
CA GLU A 60 4.96 6.62 5.19
C GLU A 60 5.66 5.37 4.66
N LEU A 61 6.78 4.96 5.28
CA LEU A 61 7.47 3.71 4.92
C LEU A 61 6.56 2.48 5.10
N ALA A 62 5.83 2.42 6.20
CA ALA A 62 4.89 1.33 6.45
C ALA A 62 3.73 1.33 5.42
N ALA A 63 3.22 2.51 5.04
CA ALA A 63 2.18 2.65 4.03
C ALA A 63 2.68 2.26 2.62
N ILE A 64 3.93 2.61 2.26
CA ILE A 64 4.58 2.18 1.01
C ILE A 64 4.58 0.66 0.88
N ILE A 65 4.98 -0.04 1.94
CA ILE A 65 5.00 -1.51 1.96
C ILE A 65 3.59 -2.09 1.78
N GLU A 66 2.59 -1.48 2.40
CA GLU A 66 1.20 -1.94 2.25
C GLU A 66 0.64 -1.64 0.86
N PHE A 67 1.02 -0.53 0.22
CA PHE A 67 0.65 -0.22 -1.16
C PHE A 67 1.22 -1.23 -2.14
N ILE A 68 2.52 -1.54 -2.03
CA ILE A 68 3.14 -2.58 -2.86
C ILE A 68 2.42 -3.92 -2.64
N HIS A 69 2.17 -4.30 -1.38
CA HIS A 69 1.43 -5.52 -1.09
C HIS A 69 0.02 -5.51 -1.71
N THR A 70 -0.70 -4.41 -1.61
CA THR A 70 -2.07 -4.30 -2.13
C THR A 70 -2.07 -4.33 -3.66
N ALA A 71 -1.08 -3.72 -4.31
CA ALA A 71 -0.88 -3.79 -5.75
C ALA A 71 -0.68 -5.24 -6.20
N THR A 72 0.19 -6.01 -5.53
CA THR A 72 0.38 -7.42 -5.89
C THR A 72 -0.90 -8.22 -5.70
N LEU A 73 -1.69 -7.98 -4.64
CA LEU A 73 -2.96 -8.67 -4.46
C LEU A 73 -3.95 -8.44 -5.61
N LEU A 74 -4.04 -7.21 -6.12
CA LEU A 74 -4.91 -6.88 -7.25
C LEU A 74 -4.47 -7.59 -8.53
N HIS A 75 -3.17 -7.65 -8.77
CA HIS A 75 -2.61 -8.36 -9.93
C HIS A 75 -2.74 -9.87 -9.79
N ASP A 76 -2.44 -10.42 -8.61
CA ASP A 76 -2.56 -11.84 -8.30
C ASP A 76 -4.01 -12.31 -8.50
N ASP A 77 -5.00 -11.57 -8.01
CA ASP A 77 -6.42 -11.95 -8.18
C ASP A 77 -6.85 -12.02 -9.65
N VAL A 78 -6.24 -11.20 -10.52
CA VAL A 78 -6.46 -11.24 -11.97
C VAL A 78 -5.75 -12.42 -12.62
N VAL A 79 -4.49 -12.66 -12.25
CA VAL A 79 -3.68 -13.78 -12.80
C VAL A 79 -4.27 -15.13 -12.39
N ASP A 80 -4.72 -15.25 -11.15
CA ASP A 80 -5.26 -16.49 -10.59
C ASP A 80 -6.75 -16.71 -10.92
N GLU A 81 -7.39 -15.78 -11.65
CA GLU A 81 -8.85 -15.77 -11.90
C GLU A 81 -9.68 -15.95 -10.62
N SER A 82 -9.20 -15.37 -9.51
CA SER A 82 -9.81 -15.54 -8.19
C SER A 82 -11.15 -14.81 -8.11
N GLY A 83 -12.20 -15.53 -7.67
CA GLY A 83 -13.53 -14.94 -7.43
C GLY A 83 -13.75 -14.39 -6.02
N LEU A 84 -12.97 -14.87 -5.02
CA LEU A 84 -13.13 -14.48 -3.62
C LEU A 84 -11.78 -14.22 -2.94
N ARG A 85 -11.73 -13.17 -2.12
CA ARG A 85 -10.64 -12.88 -1.18
C ARG A 85 -11.21 -12.42 0.15
N ARG A 86 -10.80 -13.08 1.24
CA ARG A 86 -11.30 -12.82 2.61
C ARG A 86 -12.83 -12.83 2.69
N SER A 87 -13.43 -13.83 2.03
CA SER A 87 -14.89 -14.01 1.98
C SER A 87 -15.67 -12.86 1.33
N ARG A 88 -15.00 -12.02 0.53
CA ARG A 88 -15.61 -10.98 -0.31
C ARG A 88 -15.22 -11.21 -1.77
N GLU A 89 -16.04 -10.74 -2.70
CA GLU A 89 -15.68 -10.75 -4.12
C GLU A 89 -14.38 -9.97 -4.34
N THR A 90 -13.50 -10.52 -5.17
CA THR A 90 -12.24 -9.87 -5.55
C THR A 90 -12.52 -8.59 -6.35
N ALA A 91 -11.56 -7.68 -6.39
CA ALA A 91 -11.72 -6.44 -7.15
C ALA A 91 -11.95 -6.71 -8.65
N ASN A 92 -11.30 -7.73 -9.21
CA ASN A 92 -11.51 -8.08 -10.62
C ASN A 92 -12.87 -8.74 -10.88
N ALA A 93 -13.44 -9.46 -9.92
CA ALA A 93 -14.81 -9.96 -10.05
C ALA A 93 -15.84 -8.81 -10.05
N VAL A 94 -15.63 -7.76 -9.26
CA VAL A 94 -16.56 -6.63 -9.13
C VAL A 94 -16.39 -5.59 -10.26
N PHE A 95 -15.15 -5.23 -10.57
CA PHE A 95 -14.82 -4.11 -11.47
C PHE A 95 -14.24 -4.56 -12.81
N GLY A 96 -13.92 -5.84 -12.98
CA GLY A 96 -13.26 -6.39 -14.15
C GLY A 96 -11.73 -6.39 -14.05
N ASN A 97 -11.10 -7.17 -14.93
CA ASN A 97 -9.65 -7.36 -14.91
C ASN A 97 -8.88 -6.07 -15.20
N ALA A 98 -9.27 -5.31 -16.22
CA ALA A 98 -8.53 -4.11 -16.63
C ALA A 98 -8.49 -3.02 -15.54
N PRO A 99 -9.61 -2.65 -14.87
CA PRO A 99 -9.54 -1.72 -13.74
C PRO A 99 -8.68 -2.23 -12.58
N SER A 100 -8.72 -3.51 -12.24
CA SER A 100 -7.88 -4.08 -11.19
C SER A 100 -6.39 -4.00 -11.51
N ILE A 101 -6.00 -4.28 -12.76
CA ILE A 101 -4.61 -4.15 -13.22
C ILE A 101 -4.16 -2.68 -13.09
N LEU A 102 -4.91 -1.75 -13.67
CA LEU A 102 -4.55 -0.33 -13.71
C LEU A 102 -4.50 0.30 -12.31
N VAL A 103 -5.35 -0.15 -11.39
CA VAL A 103 -5.33 0.32 -10.00
C VAL A 103 -4.15 -0.28 -9.24
N GLY A 104 -3.77 -1.53 -9.54
CA GLY A 104 -2.50 -2.09 -9.07
C GLY A 104 -1.31 -1.25 -9.52
N ASP A 105 -1.27 -0.86 -10.80
CA ASP A 105 -0.21 -0.01 -11.36
C ASP A 105 -0.19 1.38 -10.70
N PHE A 106 -1.37 1.95 -10.43
CA PHE A 106 -1.51 3.21 -9.69
C PHE A 106 -0.93 3.09 -8.27
N LEU A 107 -1.29 2.06 -7.51
CA LEU A 107 -0.80 1.86 -6.14
C LEU A 107 0.72 1.66 -6.11
N TYR A 108 1.24 0.87 -7.07
CA TYR A 108 2.68 0.66 -7.22
C TYR A 108 3.39 1.97 -7.55
N SER A 109 2.91 2.72 -8.54
CA SER A 109 3.48 4.02 -8.92
C SER A 109 3.42 5.04 -7.77
N ARG A 110 2.32 5.07 -7.02
CA ARG A 110 2.14 5.93 -5.84
C ARG A 110 3.13 5.56 -4.73
N ALA A 111 3.38 4.27 -4.50
CA ALA A 111 4.39 3.82 -3.54
C ALA A 111 5.80 4.35 -3.92
N PHE A 112 6.15 4.32 -5.20
CA PHE A 112 7.42 4.90 -5.69
C PHE A 112 7.48 6.42 -5.52
N GLN A 113 6.40 7.15 -5.81
CA GLN A 113 6.35 8.59 -5.56
C GLN A 113 6.60 8.91 -4.08
N MET A 114 5.99 8.14 -3.17
CA MET A 114 6.22 8.29 -1.73
C MET A 114 7.67 7.97 -1.34
N MET A 115 8.32 6.96 -1.95
CA MET A 115 9.75 6.69 -1.72
C MET A 115 10.64 7.86 -2.15
N VAL A 116 10.33 8.48 -3.29
CA VAL A 116 11.07 9.66 -3.78
C VAL A 116 10.88 10.84 -2.82
N GLU A 117 9.66 11.09 -2.34
CA GLU A 117 9.36 12.17 -1.38
C GLU A 117 10.07 11.98 -0.03
N ILE A 118 10.33 10.73 0.39
CA ILE A 118 11.13 10.46 1.59
C ILE A 118 12.58 10.99 1.42
N GLY A 119 13.08 11.10 0.19
CA GLY A 119 14.38 11.71 -0.10
C GLY A 119 15.59 10.88 0.38
N SER A 120 15.39 9.59 0.66
CA SER A 120 16.44 8.68 1.13
C SER A 120 16.79 7.67 0.03
N MET A 121 17.83 7.95 -0.75
CA MET A 121 18.32 7.04 -1.80
C MET A 121 18.58 5.61 -1.31
N PRO A 122 19.12 5.36 -0.09
CA PRO A 122 19.28 4.00 0.42
C PRO A 122 17.98 3.18 0.46
N VAL A 123 16.80 3.81 0.56
CA VAL A 123 15.50 3.12 0.51
C VAL A 123 15.19 2.59 -0.89
N MET A 124 15.70 3.24 -1.94
CA MET A 124 15.47 2.89 -3.35
C MET A 124 16.65 2.16 -3.99
N ALA A 125 17.75 1.98 -3.25
CA ALA A 125 18.93 1.29 -3.75
C ALA A 125 18.64 -0.22 -3.91
N VAL A 126 19.21 -0.81 -4.98
CA VAL A 126 19.13 -2.25 -5.30
C VAL A 126 20.50 -2.88 -5.11
#